data_AF-A0A1M5S390-F1
#
_entry.id   AF-A0A1M5S390-F1
#
_cell.length_a   1.000
_cell.length_b   1.000
_cell.length_c   1.000
_cell.angle_alpha   90.00
_cell.angle_beta   90.00
_cell.angle_gamma   90.00
#
_symmetry.space_group_name_H-M   'P 1'
#
loop_
_entity.id
_entity.type
_entity.pdbx_description
1 polymer ?
#
loop_
_entity_poly.entity_id
_entity_poly.type
_entity_poly.pdbx_seq_one_letter_code
_entity_poly.pdbx_strand_id
1 'polypeptide(L)'
;MMIGMNEQWAGVVGAVAGGVLAGVPALLSARWSRQSQREQTQAQHVLLAGQLQSAHLLQMMEPRRRVYGDFIAAVHQLRSKLYEAWGRGHGDGYGPMLVVLEDEELSRRLEHVRAQIALEGPEPVVAAAESVMELISALYAHVFSVEESGIMGEFAAAGEEVAAPEELAELKQRLDSMITAARQALAEYGTTALLPSIGR
;
A
#
# COMPACT_ATOMS: atom_id res chain seq x y z
N MET A 1 44.39 26.63 -90.53
CA MET A 1 45.07 25.65 -89.66
C MET A 1 45.04 26.21 -88.23
N MET A 2 44.34 25.51 -87.33
CA MET A 2 44.40 25.53 -85.86
C MET A 2 44.38 26.85 -85.09
N ILE A 3 43.20 27.24 -84.58
CA ILE A 3 43.05 27.98 -83.32
C ILE A 3 41.84 27.39 -82.56
N GLY A 4 42.05 27.02 -81.28
CA GLY A 4 41.01 27.17 -80.27
C GLY A 4 40.30 25.92 -79.76
N MET A 5 40.98 24.78 -79.59
CA MET A 5 40.42 23.59 -78.93
C MET A 5 40.78 23.52 -77.43
N ASN A 6 40.78 24.65 -76.72
CA ASN A 6 41.26 24.73 -75.31
C ASN A 6 40.25 25.33 -74.30
N GLU A 7 39.03 25.70 -74.69
CA GLU A 7 38.06 26.32 -73.75
C GLU A 7 37.07 25.33 -73.12
N GLN A 8 37.01 24.08 -73.56
CA GLN A 8 36.03 23.10 -73.05
C GLN A 8 36.45 22.38 -71.76
N TRP A 9 37.70 22.54 -71.31
CA TRP A 9 38.20 21.85 -70.10
C TRP A 9 38.07 22.66 -68.80
N ALA A 10 37.82 23.96 -68.87
CA ALA A 10 37.75 24.82 -67.68
C ALA A 10 36.41 24.71 -66.91
N GLY A 11 35.32 24.36 -67.58
CA GLY A 11 33.98 24.27 -66.97
C GLY A 11 33.72 22.99 -66.15
N VAL A 12 34.40 21.89 -66.48
CA VAL A 12 34.12 20.57 -65.86
C VAL A 12 34.80 20.43 -64.50
N VAL A 13 35.91 21.12 -64.25
CA VAL A 13 36.65 21.05 -62.98
C VAL A 13 35.98 21.88 -61.87
N GLY A 14 35.27 22.96 -62.21
CA GLY A 14 34.55 23.80 -61.24
C GLY A 14 33.30 23.15 -60.62
N ALA A 15 32.60 22.29 -61.37
CA ALA A 15 31.36 21.65 -60.90
C ALA A 15 31.61 20.47 -59.94
N VAL A 16 32.76 19.80 -60.03
CA VAL A 16 33.10 18.66 -59.17
C VAL A 16 33.55 19.12 -57.78
N ALA A 17 34.18 20.29 -57.65
CA ALA A 17 34.61 20.83 -56.37
C ALA A 17 33.44 21.36 -55.50
N GLY A 18 32.34 21.80 -56.11
CA GLY A 18 31.15 22.29 -55.38
C GLY A 18 30.24 21.19 -54.84
N GLY A 19 30.13 20.05 -55.52
CA GLY A 19 29.25 18.93 -55.12
C GLY A 19 29.78 18.07 -53.97
N VAL A 20 31.11 17.99 -53.81
CA VAL A 20 31.74 17.15 -52.78
C VAL A 20 31.76 17.82 -51.40
N LEU A 21 31.71 19.16 -51.33
CA LEU A 21 31.75 19.89 -50.06
C LEU A 21 30.41 19.92 -49.30
N ALA A 22 29.28 19.66 -49.96
CA ALA A 22 27.96 19.63 -49.31
C ALA A 22 27.45 18.22 -48.94
N GLY A 23 27.97 17.16 -49.58
CA GLY A 23 27.49 15.79 -49.36
C GLY A 23 28.08 15.08 -48.14
N VAL A 24 29.34 15.37 -47.79
CA VAL A 24 30.04 14.73 -46.67
C VAL A 24 29.46 15.12 -45.30
N PRO A 25 29.09 16.39 -45.04
CA PRO A 25 28.44 16.76 -43.78
C PRO A 25 27.07 16.11 -43.59
N ALA A 26 26.29 15.95 -44.66
CA ALA A 26 24.95 15.36 -44.60
C ALA A 26 24.98 13.86 -44.26
N LEU A 27 25.97 13.12 -44.78
CA LEU A 27 26.14 11.70 -44.47
C LEU A 27 26.68 11.46 -43.05
N LEU A 28 27.56 12.34 -42.56
CA LEU A 28 28.03 12.30 -41.17
C LEU A 28 26.89 12.62 -40.19
N SER A 29 26.10 13.66 -40.46
CA SER A 29 24.91 14.01 -39.66
C SER A 29 23.86 12.91 -39.67
N ALA A 30 23.61 12.24 -40.81
CA ALA A 30 22.69 11.11 -40.88
C ALA A 30 23.17 9.90 -40.06
N ARG A 31 24.49 9.64 -40.04
CA ARG A 31 25.07 8.54 -39.25
C ARG A 31 25.04 8.85 -37.75
N TRP A 32 25.34 10.09 -37.36
CA TRP A 32 25.29 10.55 -35.97
C TRP A 32 23.85 10.60 -35.44
N SER A 33 22.90 11.06 -36.26
CA SER A 33 21.47 11.04 -35.95
C SER A 33 20.94 9.62 -35.73
N ARG A 34 21.31 8.64 -36.56
CA ARG A 34 20.95 7.23 -36.34
C ARG A 34 21.56 6.66 -35.05
N GLN A 35 22.73 7.14 -34.65
CA GLN A 35 23.38 6.70 -33.42
C GLN A 35 22.70 7.30 -32.18
N SER A 36 22.42 8.62 -32.19
CA SER A 36 21.63 9.25 -31.12
C SER A 36 20.19 8.77 -31.04
N GLN A 37 19.55 8.39 -32.16
CA GLN A 37 18.21 7.78 -32.13
C GLN A 37 18.22 6.41 -31.45
N ARG A 38 19.27 5.61 -31.61
CA ARG A 38 19.41 4.32 -30.92
C ARG A 38 19.64 4.50 -29.42
N GLU A 39 20.42 5.51 -29.03
CA GLU A 39 20.63 5.85 -27.63
C GLU A 39 19.35 6.42 -26.98
N GLN A 40 18.58 7.23 -27.71
CA GLN A 40 17.30 7.76 -27.23
C GLN A 40 16.21 6.68 -27.10
N THR A 41 16.12 5.73 -28.04
CA THR A 41 15.17 4.62 -27.91
C THR A 41 15.58 3.68 -26.78
N GLN A 42 16.87 3.37 -26.60
CA GLN A 42 17.34 2.59 -25.47
C GLN A 42 17.05 3.27 -24.13
N ALA A 43 17.29 4.58 -24.01
CA ALA A 43 16.96 5.33 -22.81
C ALA A 43 15.44 5.35 -22.53
N GLN A 44 14.61 5.52 -23.56
CA GLN A 44 13.15 5.43 -23.43
C GLN A 44 12.68 4.03 -23.03
N HIS A 45 13.29 2.97 -23.56
CA HIS A 45 12.96 1.59 -23.18
C HIS A 45 13.31 1.30 -21.72
N VAL A 46 14.45 1.79 -21.21
CA VAL A 46 14.83 1.64 -19.80
C VAL A 46 13.88 2.41 -18.88
N LEU A 47 13.50 3.64 -19.25
CA LEU A 47 12.53 4.43 -18.48
C LEU A 47 11.13 3.80 -18.47
N LEU A 48 10.66 3.30 -19.62
CA LEU A 48 9.36 2.60 -19.72
C LEU A 48 9.37 1.28 -18.96
N ALA A 49 10.46 0.51 -19.03
CA ALA A 49 10.59 -0.73 -18.26
C ALA A 49 10.54 -0.44 -16.75
N GLY A 50 11.22 0.60 -16.28
CA GLY A 50 11.17 1.03 -14.88
C GLY A 50 9.78 1.49 -14.43
N GLN A 51 9.05 2.22 -15.30
CA GLN A 51 7.67 2.66 -15.02
C GLN A 51 6.67 1.50 -15.00
N LEU A 52 6.80 0.54 -15.92
CA LEU A 52 5.94 -0.65 -15.95
C LEU A 52 6.19 -1.54 -14.72
N GLN A 53 7.45 -1.69 -14.33
CA GLN A 53 7.80 -2.48 -13.15
C GLN A 53 7.26 -1.84 -11.88
N SER A 54 7.41 -0.52 -11.69
CA SER A 54 6.85 0.17 -10.51
C SER A 54 5.32 0.16 -10.47
N ALA A 55 4.65 0.34 -11.62
CA ALA A 55 3.19 0.26 -11.73
C ALA A 55 2.68 -1.16 -11.38
N HIS A 56 3.38 -2.20 -11.84
CA HIS A 56 3.02 -3.58 -11.54
C HIS A 56 3.18 -3.91 -10.04
N LEU A 57 4.24 -3.41 -9.39
CA LEU A 57 4.43 -3.58 -7.96
C LEU A 57 3.34 -2.91 -7.12
N LEU A 58 2.93 -1.69 -7.50
CA LEU A 58 1.85 -0.99 -6.82
C LEU A 58 0.52 -1.76 -6.96
N GLN A 59 0.20 -2.25 -8.15
CA GLN A 59 -1.01 -3.05 -8.39
C GLN A 59 -1.06 -4.34 -7.56
N MET A 60 0.09 -4.96 -7.29
CA MET A 60 0.17 -6.18 -6.46
C MET A 60 0.07 -5.89 -4.96
N MET A 61 0.45 -4.68 -4.53
CA MET A 61 0.41 -4.27 -3.11
C MET A 61 -0.92 -3.66 -2.67
N GLU A 62 -1.65 -3.06 -3.61
CA GLU A 62 -2.90 -2.34 -3.34
C GLU A 62 -3.99 -3.19 -2.67
N PRO A 63 -4.21 -4.47 -3.08
CA PRO A 63 -5.19 -5.35 -2.43
C PRO A 63 -4.87 -5.59 -0.96
N ARG A 64 -3.63 -6.00 -0.65
CA ARG A 64 -3.20 -6.27 0.74
C ARG A 64 -3.28 -5.02 1.62
N ARG A 65 -2.84 -3.88 1.08
CA ARG A 65 -2.92 -2.60 1.81
C ARG A 65 -4.37 -2.24 2.14
N ARG A 66 -5.30 -2.48 1.22
CA ARG A 66 -6.73 -2.28 1.45
C ARG A 66 -7.25 -3.22 2.53
N VAL A 67 -6.98 -4.52 2.43
CA VAL A 67 -7.41 -5.51 3.43
C VAL A 67 -6.94 -5.14 4.84
N TYR A 68 -5.66 -4.80 5.01
CA TYR A 68 -5.13 -4.39 6.32
C TYR A 68 -5.78 -3.10 6.81
N GLY A 69 -5.94 -2.13 5.91
CA GLY A 69 -6.60 -0.86 6.21
C GLY A 69 -8.05 -1.04 6.66
N ASP A 70 -8.80 -1.93 6.00
CA ASP A 70 -10.19 -2.20 6.31
C ASP A 70 -10.37 -2.89 7.67
N PHE A 71 -9.49 -3.83 8.03
CA PHE A 71 -9.46 -4.43 9.36
C PHE A 71 -9.13 -3.39 10.44
N ILE A 72 -8.07 -2.59 10.25
CA ILE A 72 -7.67 -1.54 11.19
C ILE A 72 -8.82 -0.54 11.39
N ALA A 73 -9.49 -0.14 10.30
CA ALA A 73 -10.62 0.78 10.37
C ALA A 73 -11.82 0.18 11.11
N ALA A 74 -12.14 -1.10 10.87
CA ALA A 74 -13.24 -1.78 11.56
C ALA A 74 -12.98 -1.90 13.07
N VAL A 75 -11.77 -2.28 13.47
CA VAL A 75 -11.37 -2.36 14.89
C VAL A 75 -11.38 -0.98 15.55
N HIS A 76 -10.89 0.04 14.82
CA HIS A 76 -10.92 1.42 15.33
C HIS A 76 -12.35 1.97 15.51
N GLN A 77 -13.25 1.61 14.60
CA GLN A 77 -14.68 1.93 14.70
C GLN A 77 -15.30 1.23 15.92
N LEU A 78 -15.05 -0.06 16.11
CA LEU A 78 -15.48 -0.81 17.30
C LEU A 78 -14.99 -0.12 18.58
N ARG A 79 -13.69 0.14 18.69
CA ARG A 79 -13.08 0.79 19.85
C ARG A 79 -13.73 2.14 20.16
N SER A 80 -13.94 2.97 19.13
CA SER A 80 -14.60 4.27 19.30
C SER A 80 -16.02 4.13 19.84
N LYS A 81 -16.82 3.21 19.28
CA LYS A 81 -18.18 2.91 19.76
C LYS A 81 -18.17 2.42 21.22
N LEU A 82 -17.19 1.58 21.61
CA LEU A 82 -17.06 1.07 22.97
C LEU A 82 -16.76 2.19 23.98
N TYR A 83 -15.84 3.11 23.67
CA TYR A 83 -15.59 4.28 24.52
C TYR A 83 -16.79 5.22 24.61
N GLU A 84 -17.51 5.40 23.50
CA GLU A 84 -18.73 6.23 23.47
C GLU A 84 -19.84 5.60 24.31
N ALA A 85 -20.03 4.27 24.22
CA ALA A 85 -20.96 3.52 25.03
C ALA A 85 -20.60 3.59 26.52
N TRP A 86 -19.33 3.40 26.85
CA TRP A 86 -18.81 3.54 28.21
C TRP A 86 -19.02 4.97 28.78
N GLY A 87 -18.72 6.00 27.98
CA GLY A 87 -18.86 7.39 28.39
C GLY A 87 -20.31 7.84 28.59
N ARG A 88 -21.27 7.24 27.87
CA ARG A 88 -22.71 7.48 28.05
C ARG A 88 -23.33 6.66 29.17
N GLY A 89 -22.75 5.50 29.47
CA GLY A 89 -23.33 4.46 30.33
C GLY A 89 -22.86 4.43 31.79
N HIS A 90 -22.16 5.46 32.30
CA HIS A 90 -21.59 5.45 33.67
C HIS A 90 -22.58 5.10 34.80
N GLY A 91 -23.89 5.27 34.60
CA GLY A 91 -24.93 4.87 35.56
C GLY A 91 -25.62 3.53 35.27
N ASP A 92 -25.48 3.00 34.05
CA ASP A 92 -26.20 1.82 33.54
C ASP A 92 -25.28 0.58 33.40
N GLY A 93 -24.03 0.66 33.88
CA GLY A 93 -23.07 -0.45 33.82
C GLY A 93 -22.43 -0.64 32.44
N TYR A 94 -22.12 -1.88 32.09
CA TYR A 94 -21.56 -2.26 30.79
C TYR A 94 -22.63 -2.59 29.73
N GLY A 95 -23.93 -2.52 30.05
CA GLY A 95 -25.02 -2.80 29.12
C GLY A 95 -24.89 -2.09 27.76
N PRO A 96 -24.60 -0.77 27.70
CA PRO A 96 -24.35 -0.10 26.43
C PRO A 96 -23.15 -0.65 25.64
N MET A 97 -22.09 -1.10 26.33
CA MET A 97 -20.95 -1.75 25.68
C MET A 97 -21.34 -3.12 25.12
N LEU A 98 -22.18 -3.88 25.84
CA LEU A 98 -22.69 -5.17 25.37
C LEU A 98 -23.45 -5.02 24.05
N VAL A 99 -24.32 -4.01 23.95
CA VAL A 99 -25.05 -3.69 22.69
C VAL A 99 -24.09 -3.42 21.52
N VAL A 100 -22.96 -2.77 21.77
CA VAL A 100 -21.93 -2.53 20.73
C VAL A 100 -21.22 -3.82 20.34
N LEU A 101 -20.94 -4.70 21.31
CA LEU A 101 -20.26 -5.97 21.08
C LEU A 101 -21.17 -6.99 20.39
N GLU A 102 -22.49 -6.90 20.60
CA GLU A 102 -23.52 -7.72 19.95
C GLU A 102 -23.98 -7.19 18.58
N ASP A 103 -23.36 -6.11 18.09
CA ASP A 103 -23.62 -5.58 16.75
C ASP A 103 -23.22 -6.63 15.69
N GLU A 104 -24.21 -7.36 15.17
CA GLU A 104 -24.02 -8.42 14.17
C GLU A 104 -23.41 -7.91 12.86
N GLU A 105 -23.69 -6.67 12.47
CA GLU A 105 -23.12 -6.09 11.25
C GLU A 105 -21.62 -5.85 11.44
N LEU A 106 -21.24 -5.25 12.57
CA LEU A 106 -19.85 -5.01 12.92
C LEU A 106 -19.07 -6.33 13.08
N SER A 107 -19.68 -7.32 13.75
CA SER A 107 -19.09 -8.65 13.96
C SER A 107 -18.86 -9.38 12.63
N ARG A 108 -19.86 -9.40 11.74
CA ARG A 108 -19.70 -10.00 10.39
C ARG A 108 -18.64 -9.29 9.58
N ARG A 109 -18.56 -7.96 9.66
CA ARG A 109 -17.54 -7.18 8.97
C ARG A 109 -16.14 -7.52 9.47
N LEU A 110 -15.95 -7.62 10.79
CA LEU A 110 -14.67 -7.99 11.41
C LEU A 110 -14.23 -9.41 11.02
N GLU A 111 -15.13 -10.39 11.07
CA GLU A 111 -14.83 -11.76 10.61
C GLU A 111 -14.48 -11.81 9.13
N HIS A 112 -15.17 -11.03 8.29
CA HIS A 112 -14.87 -10.97 6.86
C HIS A 112 -13.46 -10.44 6.58
N VAL A 113 -13.08 -9.30 7.17
CA VAL A 113 -11.76 -8.71 6.97
C VAL A 113 -10.64 -9.50 7.66
N ARG A 114 -10.93 -10.16 8.79
CA ARG A 114 -10.04 -11.16 9.41
C ARG A 114 -9.77 -12.32 8.46
N ALA A 115 -10.79 -12.90 7.84
CA ALA A 115 -10.63 -14.00 6.89
C ALA A 115 -9.78 -13.59 5.68
N GLN A 116 -9.95 -12.36 5.18
CA GLN A 116 -9.09 -11.82 4.12
C GLN A 116 -7.62 -11.71 4.57
N ILE A 117 -7.37 -11.24 5.79
CA ILE A 117 -6.00 -11.21 6.34
C ILE A 117 -5.42 -12.62 6.45
N ALA A 118 -6.19 -13.60 6.91
CA ALA A 118 -5.73 -14.99 7.02
C ALA A 118 -5.35 -15.60 5.66
N LEU A 119 -6.02 -15.17 4.58
CA LEU A 119 -5.75 -15.64 3.22
C LEU A 119 -4.57 -14.91 2.54
N GLU A 120 -4.45 -13.60 2.74
CA GLU A 120 -3.51 -12.75 1.98
C GLU A 120 -2.28 -12.30 2.78
N GLY A 121 -2.37 -12.33 4.11
CA GLY A 121 -1.40 -11.78 5.04
C GLY A 121 -0.24 -12.72 5.34
N PRO A 122 0.98 -12.21 5.53
CA PRO A 122 2.06 -13.00 6.08
C PRO A 122 1.80 -13.29 7.57
N GLU A 123 2.41 -14.36 8.08
CA GLU A 123 2.20 -14.87 9.43
C GLU A 123 2.25 -13.81 10.55
N PRO A 124 3.17 -12.82 10.55
CA PRO A 124 3.17 -11.78 11.59
C PRO A 124 1.92 -10.89 11.59
N VAL A 125 1.34 -10.63 10.42
CA VAL A 125 0.12 -9.82 10.28
C VAL A 125 -1.10 -10.63 10.71
N VAL A 126 -1.14 -11.92 10.34
CA VAL A 126 -2.20 -12.84 10.77
C VAL A 126 -2.19 -12.96 12.30
N ALA A 127 -1.03 -13.23 12.91
CA ALA A 127 -0.91 -13.34 14.36
C ALA A 127 -1.33 -12.04 15.09
N ALA A 128 -0.98 -10.87 14.55
CA ALA A 128 -1.40 -9.60 15.13
C ALA A 128 -2.92 -9.37 15.02
N ALA A 129 -3.54 -9.76 13.91
CA ALA A 129 -4.99 -9.68 13.73
C ALA A 129 -5.73 -10.65 14.66
N GLU A 130 -5.27 -11.89 14.79
CA GLU A 130 -5.83 -12.89 15.72
C GLU A 130 -5.74 -12.40 17.16
N SER A 131 -4.60 -11.82 17.56
CA SER A 131 -4.45 -11.26 18.90
C SER A 131 -5.44 -10.12 19.21
N VAL A 132 -5.85 -9.33 18.20
CA VAL A 132 -6.90 -8.33 18.36
C VAL A 132 -8.26 -9.00 18.55
N MET A 133 -8.56 -10.04 17.76
CA MET A 133 -9.83 -10.76 17.84
C MET A 133 -9.99 -11.50 19.17
N GLU A 134 -8.94 -12.16 19.66
CA GLU A 134 -8.91 -12.80 20.98
C GLU A 134 -9.23 -11.81 22.10
N LEU A 135 -8.66 -10.60 22.04
CA LEU A 135 -8.93 -9.57 23.03
C LEU A 135 -10.37 -9.05 22.95
N ILE A 136 -10.94 -8.91 21.74
CA ILE A 136 -12.36 -8.54 21.57
C ILE A 136 -13.26 -9.63 22.17
N SER A 137 -12.95 -10.91 21.94
CA SER A 137 -13.69 -12.03 22.53
C SER A 137 -13.58 -12.06 24.06
N ALA A 138 -12.39 -11.80 24.61
CA ALA A 138 -12.18 -11.70 26.06
C ALA A 138 -12.98 -10.54 26.66
N LEU A 139 -12.95 -9.37 26.02
CA LEU A 139 -13.77 -8.22 26.41
C LEU A 139 -15.27 -8.55 26.39
N TYR A 140 -15.76 -9.25 25.36
CA TYR A 140 -17.14 -9.71 25.31
C TYR A 140 -17.49 -10.63 26.47
N ALA A 141 -16.69 -11.65 26.73
CA ALA A 141 -16.93 -12.58 27.82
C ALA A 141 -16.94 -11.89 29.19
N HIS A 142 -16.02 -10.94 29.41
CA HIS A 142 -15.97 -10.13 30.63
C HIS A 142 -17.22 -9.26 30.77
N VAL A 143 -17.53 -8.45 29.76
CA VAL A 143 -18.70 -7.56 29.77
C VAL A 143 -20.00 -8.36 29.96
N PHE A 144 -20.17 -9.46 29.22
CA PHE A 144 -21.35 -10.31 29.32
C PHE A 144 -21.49 -10.92 30.73
N SER A 145 -20.41 -11.48 31.28
CA SER A 145 -20.44 -12.10 32.61
C SER A 145 -20.78 -11.09 33.71
N VAL A 146 -20.30 -9.86 33.58
CA VAL A 146 -20.56 -8.78 34.53
C VAL A 146 -22.01 -8.31 34.44
N GLU A 147 -22.54 -8.13 33.23
CA GLU A 147 -23.94 -7.76 33.03
C GLU A 147 -24.90 -8.85 33.54
N GLU A 148 -24.64 -10.12 33.21
CA GLU A 148 -25.47 -11.24 33.65
C GLU A 148 -25.51 -11.38 35.18
N SER A 149 -24.39 -11.08 35.84
CA SER A 149 -24.29 -11.17 37.31
C SER A 149 -25.11 -10.11 38.04
N GLY A 150 -25.50 -9.02 37.37
CA GLY A 150 -26.18 -7.88 38.00
C GLY A 150 -25.31 -7.07 38.97
N ILE A 151 -24.02 -7.42 39.12
CA ILE A 151 -23.06 -6.80 40.05
C ILE A 151 -22.96 -5.28 39.81
N MET A 152 -23.12 -4.83 38.56
CA MET A 152 -23.11 -3.39 38.23
C MET A 152 -24.30 -2.63 38.83
N GLY A 153 -25.47 -3.26 38.95
CA GLY A 153 -26.61 -2.68 39.66
C GLY A 153 -26.35 -2.54 41.16
N GLU A 154 -25.58 -3.44 41.75
CA GLU A 154 -25.18 -3.38 43.17
C GLU A 154 -24.17 -2.25 43.41
N PHE A 155 -23.17 -2.11 42.54
CA PHE A 155 -22.21 -0.99 42.59
C PHE A 155 -22.90 0.36 42.41
N ALA A 156 -23.83 0.47 41.45
CA ALA A 156 -24.61 1.69 41.24
C ALA A 156 -25.49 2.03 42.47
N ALA A 157 -26.11 1.02 43.10
CA ALA A 157 -26.88 1.22 44.33
C ALA A 157 -26.01 1.65 45.53
N ALA A 158 -24.75 1.23 45.56
CA ALA A 158 -23.76 1.65 46.56
C ALA A 158 -23.14 3.03 46.25
N GLY A 159 -23.41 3.61 45.07
CA GLY A 159 -22.80 4.86 44.61
C GLY A 159 -21.32 4.71 44.25
N GLU A 160 -20.87 3.49 43.96
CA GLU A 160 -19.50 3.21 43.54
C GLU A 160 -19.35 3.43 42.03
N GLU A 161 -18.23 4.05 41.65
CA GLU A 161 -17.89 4.30 40.24
C GLU A 161 -17.24 3.06 39.65
N VAL A 162 -17.83 2.55 38.58
CA VAL A 162 -17.32 1.39 37.86
C VAL A 162 -16.19 1.83 36.95
N ALA A 163 -15.07 1.10 36.94
CA ALA A 163 -13.97 1.39 36.02
C ALA A 163 -14.22 0.79 34.62
N ALA A 164 -13.61 1.39 33.60
CA ALA A 164 -13.60 0.82 32.26
C ALA A 164 -12.88 -0.54 32.27
N PRO A 165 -13.32 -1.53 31.46
CA PRO A 165 -12.60 -2.79 31.31
C PRO A 165 -11.16 -2.54 30.82
N GLU A 166 -10.18 -3.25 31.40
CA GLU A 166 -8.76 -3.11 31.06
C GLU A 166 -8.49 -3.45 29.58
N GLU A 167 -9.27 -4.39 29.05
CA GLU A 167 -9.19 -4.86 27.67
C GLU A 167 -9.47 -3.72 26.66
N LEU A 168 -10.28 -2.72 27.06
CA LEU A 168 -10.55 -1.56 26.20
C LEU A 168 -9.30 -0.69 26.01
N ALA A 169 -8.46 -0.58 27.03
CA ALA A 169 -7.16 0.08 26.94
C ALA A 169 -6.16 -0.78 26.14
N GLU A 170 -6.13 -2.09 26.39
CA GLU A 170 -5.25 -3.03 25.70
C GLU A 170 -5.55 -3.09 24.18
N LEU A 171 -6.81 -2.89 23.77
CA LEU A 171 -7.22 -2.92 22.36
C LEU A 171 -6.45 -1.90 21.53
N LYS A 172 -6.09 -0.75 22.10
CA LYS A 172 -5.23 0.23 21.42
C LYS A 172 -3.84 -0.35 21.16
N GLN A 173 -3.24 -1.00 22.15
CA GLN A 173 -1.90 -1.55 22.04
C GLN A 173 -1.83 -2.69 21.01
N ARG A 174 -2.85 -3.55 20.99
CA ARG A 174 -2.96 -4.61 19.98
C ARG A 174 -3.16 -4.04 18.58
N LEU A 175 -3.98 -2.99 18.43
CA LEU A 175 -4.15 -2.29 17.17
C LEU A 175 -2.86 -1.62 16.67
N ASP A 176 -2.08 -0.99 17.56
CA ASP A 176 -0.78 -0.39 17.22
C ASP A 176 0.23 -1.46 16.77
N SER A 177 0.18 -2.65 17.39
CA SER A 177 0.99 -3.82 17.01
C SER A 177 0.61 -4.33 15.61
N MET A 178 -0.69 -4.43 15.32
CA MET A 178 -1.20 -4.77 13.99
C MET A 178 -0.79 -3.75 12.92
N ILE A 179 -0.88 -2.44 13.20
CA ILE A 179 -0.41 -1.38 12.29
C ILE A 179 1.09 -1.54 12.02
N THR A 180 1.88 -1.86 13.04
CA THR A 180 3.32 -2.06 12.91
C THR A 180 3.64 -3.26 12.03
N ALA A 181 3.02 -4.41 12.30
CA ALA A 181 3.17 -5.63 11.51
C ALA A 181 2.76 -5.40 10.04
N ALA A 182 1.62 -4.75 9.81
CA ALA A 182 1.14 -4.43 8.46
C ALA A 182 2.12 -3.52 7.69
N ARG A 183 2.69 -2.51 8.35
CA ARG A 183 3.69 -1.62 7.75
C ARG A 183 4.98 -2.37 7.40
N GLN A 184 5.46 -3.23 8.29
CA GLN A 184 6.65 -4.04 8.05
C GLN A 184 6.43 -5.01 6.88
N ALA A 185 5.30 -5.72 6.87
CA ALA A 185 4.93 -6.63 5.78
C ALA A 185 4.86 -5.92 4.41
N LEU A 186 4.29 -4.71 4.37
CA LEU A 186 4.25 -3.92 3.13
C LEU A 186 5.64 -3.44 2.71
N ALA A 187 6.50 -3.06 3.66
CA ALA A 187 7.88 -2.64 3.36
C ALA A 187 8.73 -3.80 2.84
N GLU A 188 8.66 -4.98 3.48
CA GLU A 188 9.36 -6.20 3.08
C GLU A 188 8.92 -6.71 1.70
N TYR A 189 7.62 -6.61 1.40
CA TYR A 189 7.13 -6.98 0.08
C TYR A 189 7.65 -6.02 -1.00
N GLY A 190 7.67 -4.72 -0.71
CA GLY A 190 8.23 -3.71 -1.61
C GLY A 190 9.72 -3.92 -1.88
N THR A 191 10.52 -4.26 -0.86
CA THR A 191 11.96 -4.52 -1.04
C THR A 191 12.24 -5.82 -1.79
N THR A 192 11.50 -6.89 -1.50
CA THR A 192 11.63 -8.19 -2.17
C THR A 192 11.26 -8.11 -3.65
N ALA A 193 10.25 -7.31 -3.98
CA ALA A 193 9.76 -7.21 -5.35
C ALA A 193 10.59 -6.24 -6.23
N LEU A 194 11.32 -5.30 -5.62
CA LEU A 194 12.28 -4.41 -6.31
C LEU A 194 13.65 -5.07 -6.56
N LEU A 195 13.98 -6.12 -5.81
CA LEU A 195 15.20 -6.90 -5.97
C LEU A 195 14.83 -8.34 -6.37
N PRO A 196 14.35 -8.58 -7.61
CA PRO A 196 14.25 -9.94 -8.09
C PRO A 196 15.67 -10.52 -8.05
N SER A 197 15.84 -11.56 -7.25
CA SER A 197 17.08 -12.31 -7.01
C SER A 197 18.11 -12.17 -8.15
N ILE A 198 19.25 -11.53 -7.87
CA ILE A 198 20.47 -11.59 -8.71
C ILE A 198 21.10 -13.00 -8.64
N GLY A 199 20.31 -14.05 -8.40
CA GLY A 199 20.81 -15.40 -8.23
C GLY A 199 19.69 -16.42 -8.24
N ARG A 200 19.45 -16.99 -9.42
CA ARG A 200 19.49 -18.44 -9.68
C ARG A 200 19.53 -18.68 -11.18
#